data_AF-A0A3M2LMR1-F1
#
_entry.id   AF-A0A3M2LMR1-F1
#
_cell.length_a   1.000
_cell.length_b   1.000
_cell.length_c   1.000
_cell.angle_alpha   90.00
_cell.angle_beta   90.00
_cell.angle_gamma   90.00
#
_symmetry.space_group_name_H-M   'P 1'
#
loop_
_entity.id
_entity.type
_entity.pdbx_description
1 polymer ?
#
loop_
_entity_poly.entity_id
_entity_poly.type
_entity_poly.pdbx_seq_one_letter_code
_entity_poly.pdbx_strand_id
1 'polypeptide(L)'
;MKFCPRCEEVKPLEAFSKNRSSRSGVHGYCKPCHTKVCAENRVLNHGSGRNYLLKLRYGITEQEADAILAAQGGVCVICLRQPAAHVDHDHVIGRVRGMLCFKCNNGLGQFEDEVWRLEDAADYLEGRGSHARRLWLEFDATTIVGRSRRHLEVMYGVARADALGSARHYKLRERYGLTEAEADSLVALQGGLCAICGDREPEHIDHCHDSEAVRGALCLGCNSGMGLLGDDPGTIRRAAAYLDGSLVTEVPVDGGGVRLSFTLPDVDPAGVGKDGWERVRDEDVRRRKALRDAAWEAEWCFGGPFADPFAQALVGSAR
;
A
#
# COMPACT_ATOMS: atom_id res chain seq x y z
N MET A 1 -32.22 -29.68 32.66
CA MET A 1 -30.94 -30.44 32.68
C MET A 1 -30.78 -31.22 31.38
N LYS A 2 -29.56 -31.43 30.91
CA LYS A 2 -29.23 -32.20 29.70
C LYS A 2 -27.86 -32.87 29.86
N PHE A 3 -27.75 -34.11 29.39
CA PHE A 3 -26.50 -34.87 29.36
C PHE A 3 -25.62 -34.46 28.17
N CYS A 4 -24.33 -34.21 28.42
CA CYS A 4 -23.33 -33.97 27.39
C CYS A 4 -22.52 -35.26 27.13
N PRO A 5 -22.62 -35.88 25.93
CA PRO A 5 -21.98 -37.17 25.67
C PRO A 5 -20.46 -37.11 25.53
N ARG A 6 -19.85 -35.91 25.49
CA ARG A 6 -18.39 -35.77 25.35
C ARG A 6 -17.64 -35.66 26.67
N CYS A 7 -18.27 -35.09 27.70
CA CYS A 7 -17.70 -35.00 29.06
C CYS A 7 -18.48 -35.84 30.07
N GLU A 8 -19.50 -36.57 29.61
CA GLU A 8 -20.29 -37.51 30.40
C GLU A 8 -20.97 -36.88 31.64
N GLU A 9 -21.26 -35.58 31.59
CA GLU A 9 -21.87 -34.83 32.69
C GLU A 9 -23.28 -34.33 32.33
N VAL A 10 -24.17 -34.33 33.32
CA VAL A 10 -25.49 -33.69 33.23
C VAL A 10 -25.37 -32.22 33.65
N LYS A 11 -25.71 -31.30 32.75
CA LYS A 11 -25.57 -29.85 32.96
C LYS A 11 -26.90 -29.10 32.79
N PRO A 12 -27.03 -27.89 33.35
CA PRO A 12 -28.16 -27.01 33.07
C PRO A 12 -28.19 -26.61 31.57
N LEU A 13 -29.37 -26.25 31.04
CA LEU A 13 -29.55 -26.03 29.59
C LEU A 13 -28.75 -24.82 29.09
N GLU A 14 -28.47 -23.86 29.97
CA GLU A 14 -27.69 -22.64 29.75
C GLU A 14 -26.22 -22.94 29.45
N ALA A 15 -25.73 -24.11 29.85
CA ALA A 15 -24.40 -24.61 29.53
C ALA A 15 -24.28 -25.08 28.07
N PHE A 16 -25.38 -25.12 27.32
CA PHE A 16 -25.43 -25.51 25.91
C PHE A 16 -25.78 -24.30 25.04
N SER A 17 -25.24 -24.25 23.82
CA SER A 17 -25.62 -23.22 22.84
C SER A 17 -27.01 -23.51 22.27
N LYS A 18 -27.76 -22.46 21.92
CA LYS A 18 -29.09 -22.59 21.31
C LYS A 18 -28.96 -23.19 19.90
N ASN A 19 -29.82 -24.14 19.57
CA ASN A 19 -29.95 -24.70 18.23
C ASN A 19 -31.42 -24.92 17.90
N ARG A 20 -31.96 -24.10 17.00
CA ARG A 20 -33.38 -24.13 16.60
C ARG A 20 -33.76 -25.39 15.83
N SER A 21 -32.80 -26.07 15.20
CA SER A 21 -33.08 -27.32 14.47
C SER A 21 -33.15 -28.55 15.37
N SER A 22 -32.77 -28.45 16.65
CA SER A 22 -32.85 -29.58 17.58
C SER A 22 -34.19 -29.58 18.32
N ARG A 23 -34.77 -30.78 18.54
CA ARG A 23 -36.01 -30.96 19.33
C ARG A 23 -35.93 -30.34 20.73
N SER A 24 -34.72 -30.30 21.31
CA SER A 24 -34.46 -29.73 22.63
C SER A 24 -34.16 -28.22 22.62
N GLY A 25 -34.11 -27.57 21.46
CA GLY A 25 -33.75 -26.17 21.30
C GLY A 25 -32.28 -25.82 21.58
N VAL A 26 -31.45 -26.80 21.93
CA VAL A 26 -30.02 -26.65 22.28
C VAL A 26 -29.15 -27.71 21.59
N HIS A 27 -27.85 -27.43 21.43
CA HIS A 27 -26.87 -28.38 20.87
C HIS A 27 -26.70 -29.63 21.75
N GLY A 28 -26.19 -30.72 21.15
CA GLY A 28 -25.91 -31.98 21.86
C GLY A 28 -24.75 -31.92 22.86
N TYR A 29 -23.76 -31.06 22.61
CA TYR A 29 -22.59 -30.86 23.49
C TYR A 29 -22.71 -29.57 24.31
N CYS A 30 -22.20 -29.58 25.54
CA CYS A 30 -22.03 -28.35 26.31
C CYS A 30 -21.04 -27.41 25.60
N LYS A 31 -21.11 -26.10 25.86
CA LYS A 31 -20.31 -25.06 25.18
C LYS A 31 -18.81 -25.40 25.12
N PRO A 32 -18.12 -25.80 26.21
CA PRO A 32 -16.71 -26.19 26.14
C PRO A 32 -16.44 -27.40 25.23
N CYS A 33 -17.27 -28.44 25.33
CA CYS A 33 -17.14 -29.63 24.48
C CYS A 33 -17.45 -29.32 23.01
N HIS A 34 -18.43 -28.45 22.75
CA HIS A 34 -18.79 -28.02 21.41
C HIS A 34 -17.60 -27.32 20.73
N THR A 35 -16.90 -26.42 21.43
CA THR A 35 -15.70 -25.77 20.89
C THR A 35 -14.61 -26.78 20.53
N LYS A 36 -14.36 -27.78 21.40
CA LYS A 36 -13.38 -28.85 21.13
C LYS A 36 -13.77 -29.69 19.92
N VAL A 37 -15.02 -30.17 19.88
CA VAL A 37 -15.52 -31.01 18.77
C VAL A 37 -15.54 -30.22 17.46
N CYS A 38 -15.91 -28.94 17.46
CA CYS A 38 -15.83 -28.11 16.27
C CYS A 38 -14.38 -27.95 15.76
N ALA A 39 -13.41 -27.79 16.66
CA ALA A 39 -12.00 -27.72 16.28
C ALA A 39 -11.50 -29.06 15.70
N GLU A 40 -11.84 -30.18 16.34
CA GLU A 40 -11.51 -31.53 15.86
C GLU A 40 -12.13 -31.81 14.48
N ASN A 41 -13.42 -31.51 14.29
CA ASN A 41 -14.10 -31.70 13.01
C ASN A 41 -13.51 -30.82 11.91
N ARG A 42 -13.04 -29.60 12.22
CA ARG A 42 -12.32 -28.77 11.24
C ARG A 42 -11.04 -29.45 10.76
N VAL A 43 -10.26 -30.02 11.68
CA VAL A 43 -9.04 -30.75 11.35
C VAL A 43 -9.35 -32.03 10.58
N LEU A 44 -10.36 -32.80 11.00
CA LEU A 44 -10.75 -34.04 10.31
C LEU A 44 -11.23 -33.79 8.87
N ASN A 45 -12.07 -32.76 8.67
CA ASN A 45 -12.68 -32.50 7.37
C ASN A 45 -11.79 -31.66 6.43
N HIS A 46 -10.92 -30.82 6.98
CA HIS A 46 -10.11 -29.88 6.20
C HIS A 46 -8.61 -30.08 6.39
N GLY A 47 -8.15 -31.07 7.15
CA GLY A 47 -6.74 -31.34 7.44
C GLY A 47 -6.12 -30.38 8.46
N SER A 48 -6.34 -29.08 8.33
CA SER A 48 -5.81 -28.05 9.24
C SER A 48 -6.77 -26.87 9.39
N GLY A 49 -6.61 -26.11 10.48
CA GLY A 49 -7.35 -24.84 10.64
C GLY A 49 -6.99 -23.81 9.57
N ARG A 50 -5.74 -23.81 9.09
CA ARG A 50 -5.27 -22.95 7.99
C ARG A 50 -5.98 -23.30 6.69
N ASN A 51 -5.99 -24.57 6.30
CA ASN A 51 -6.64 -25.03 5.08
C ASN A 51 -8.15 -24.77 5.08
N TYR A 52 -8.82 -24.91 6.23
CA TYR A 52 -10.22 -24.51 6.38
C TYR A 52 -10.44 -23.02 6.07
N LEU A 53 -9.61 -22.14 6.66
CA LEU A 53 -9.74 -20.69 6.48
C LEU A 53 -9.40 -20.25 5.05
N LEU A 54 -8.38 -20.85 4.44
CA LEU A 54 -8.01 -20.57 3.05
C LEU A 54 -9.13 -20.94 2.08
N LYS A 55 -9.71 -22.15 2.23
CA LYS A 55 -10.84 -22.59 1.41
C LYS A 55 -12.06 -21.68 1.60
N LEU A 56 -12.36 -21.31 2.85
CA LEU A 56 -13.53 -20.49 3.17
C LEU A 56 -13.41 -19.06 2.63
N ARG A 57 -12.22 -18.44 2.69
CA ARG A 57 -12.02 -17.03 2.34
C ARG A 57 -11.61 -16.81 0.89
N TYR A 58 -10.81 -17.72 0.34
CA TYR A 58 -10.12 -17.52 -0.94
C TYR A 58 -10.34 -18.64 -1.94
N GLY A 59 -11.05 -19.71 -1.55
CA GLY A 59 -11.31 -20.85 -2.43
C GLY A 59 -10.09 -21.72 -2.75
N ILE A 60 -8.94 -21.46 -2.12
CA ILE A 60 -7.70 -22.23 -2.32
C ILE A 60 -7.35 -23.11 -1.12
N THR A 61 -6.61 -24.16 -1.39
CA THR A 61 -6.01 -25.05 -0.41
C THR A 61 -4.71 -24.49 0.15
N GLU A 62 -4.29 -25.04 1.28
CA GLU A 62 -2.96 -24.84 1.85
C GLU A 62 -1.86 -25.20 0.85
N GLN A 63 -2.01 -26.29 0.09
CA GLN A 63 -1.04 -26.70 -0.94
C GLN A 63 -0.94 -25.70 -2.10
N GLU A 64 -2.08 -25.17 -2.56
CA GLU A 64 -2.10 -24.16 -3.63
C GLU A 64 -1.46 -22.84 -3.15
N ALA A 65 -1.75 -22.40 -1.92
CA ALA A 65 -1.12 -21.22 -1.35
C ALA A 65 0.41 -21.39 -1.23
N ASP A 66 0.87 -22.56 -0.79
CA ASP A 66 2.29 -22.87 -0.69
C ASP A 66 2.97 -22.97 -2.06
N ALA A 67 2.26 -23.46 -3.09
CA ALA A 67 2.73 -23.48 -4.47
C ALA A 67 2.89 -22.07 -5.06
N ILE A 68 1.93 -21.16 -4.83
CA ILE A 68 2.03 -19.75 -5.23
C ILE A 68 3.24 -19.10 -4.54
N LEU A 69 3.40 -19.33 -3.24
CA LEU A 69 4.52 -18.79 -2.47
C LEU A 69 5.87 -19.29 -3.00
N ALA A 70 5.97 -20.58 -3.32
CA ALA A 70 7.17 -21.18 -3.89
C ALA A 70 7.49 -20.61 -5.28
N ALA A 71 6.48 -20.45 -6.15
CA ALA A 71 6.65 -19.87 -7.49
C ALA A 71 7.14 -18.41 -7.45
N GLN A 72 6.80 -17.67 -6.38
CA GLN A 72 7.32 -16.31 -6.15
C GLN A 72 8.72 -16.27 -5.52
N GLY A 73 9.34 -17.41 -5.21
CA GLY A 73 10.60 -17.46 -4.46
C GLY A 73 10.46 -17.02 -2.99
N GLY A 74 9.24 -17.05 -2.45
CA GLY A 74 8.95 -16.67 -1.06
C GLY A 74 8.89 -15.17 -0.77
N VAL A 75 9.10 -14.31 -1.77
CA VAL A 75 9.12 -12.84 -1.60
C VAL A 75 7.79 -12.21 -2.02
N CYS A 76 7.45 -11.06 -1.40
CA CYS A 76 6.40 -10.19 -1.88
C CYS A 76 6.77 -9.62 -3.25
N VAL A 77 5.99 -9.97 -4.29
CA VAL A 77 6.24 -9.52 -5.67
C VAL A 77 6.14 -8.00 -5.83
N ILE A 78 5.43 -7.27 -4.97
CA ILE A 78 5.36 -5.80 -5.08
C ILE A 78 6.66 -5.16 -4.58
N CYS A 79 7.06 -5.39 -3.32
CA CYS A 79 8.16 -4.64 -2.74
C CYS A 79 9.53 -5.34 -2.83
N LEU A 80 9.56 -6.65 -3.09
CA LEU A 80 10.79 -7.46 -3.11
C LEU A 80 11.63 -7.35 -1.82
N ARG A 81 11.01 -6.97 -0.69
CA ARG A 81 11.69 -6.71 0.60
C ARG A 81 11.34 -7.69 1.70
N GLN A 82 10.12 -8.22 1.68
CA GLN A 82 9.55 -8.95 2.81
C GLN A 82 9.01 -10.29 2.34
N PRO A 83 9.00 -11.30 3.22
CA PRO A 83 8.32 -12.55 2.94
C PRO A 83 6.85 -12.31 2.58
N ALA A 84 6.38 -13.04 1.56
CA ALA A 84 4.97 -13.07 1.24
C ALA A 84 4.23 -14.02 2.19
N ALA A 85 3.17 -13.52 2.83
CA ALA A 85 2.45 -14.26 3.87
C ALA A 85 0.93 -14.09 3.81
N HIS A 86 0.43 -13.19 2.98
CA HIS A 86 -0.99 -12.85 2.87
C HIS A 86 -1.46 -13.19 1.46
N VAL A 87 -2.61 -13.84 1.36
CA VAL A 87 -3.26 -14.10 0.08
C VAL A 87 -3.92 -12.80 -0.38
N ASP A 88 -3.47 -12.29 -1.51
CA ASP A 88 -4.11 -11.18 -2.19
C ASP A 88 -5.06 -11.70 -3.27
N HIS A 89 -6.22 -11.05 -3.38
CA HIS A 89 -7.27 -11.42 -4.30
C HIS A 89 -8.01 -10.19 -4.82
N ASP A 90 -8.57 -10.34 -6.01
CA ASP A 90 -9.47 -9.36 -6.58
C ASP A 90 -10.78 -9.32 -5.76
N HIS A 91 -11.17 -8.15 -5.27
CA HIS A 91 -12.35 -7.97 -4.43
C HIS A 91 -13.68 -7.97 -5.22
N VAL A 92 -13.63 -7.91 -6.55
CA VAL A 92 -14.81 -7.97 -7.43
C VAL A 92 -15.13 -9.42 -7.80
N ILE A 93 -14.13 -10.18 -8.25
CA ILE A 93 -14.34 -11.55 -8.76
C ILE A 93 -13.82 -12.64 -7.82
N GLY A 94 -13.12 -12.30 -6.75
CA GLY A 94 -12.56 -13.25 -5.77
C GLY A 94 -11.35 -14.03 -6.26
N ARG A 95 -10.77 -13.67 -7.41
CA ARG A 95 -9.62 -14.37 -7.99
C ARG A 95 -8.35 -14.06 -7.21
N VAL A 96 -7.68 -15.09 -6.71
CA VAL A 96 -6.35 -14.96 -6.10
C VAL A 96 -5.34 -14.46 -7.14
N ARG A 97 -4.66 -13.35 -6.82
CA ARG A 97 -3.62 -12.76 -7.68
C ARG A 97 -2.22 -13.21 -7.28
N GLY A 98 -1.97 -13.38 -5.98
CA GLY A 98 -0.68 -13.87 -5.48
C GLY A 98 -0.56 -13.79 -3.97
N MET A 99 0.67 -13.99 -3.48
CA MET A 99 1.02 -13.84 -2.08
C MET A 99 1.77 -12.52 -1.86
N LEU A 100 1.32 -11.69 -0.93
CA LEU A 100 1.93 -10.39 -0.61
C LEU A 100 2.39 -10.33 0.85
N CYS A 101 3.22 -9.35 1.18
CA CYS A 101 3.49 -9.00 2.57
C CYS A 101 2.32 -8.16 3.13
N PHE A 102 2.20 -8.11 4.46
CA PHE A 102 1.13 -7.36 5.14
C PHE A 102 1.07 -5.90 4.69
N LYS A 103 2.23 -5.23 4.59
CA LYS A 103 2.30 -3.81 4.25
C LYS A 103 1.79 -3.53 2.84
N CYS A 104 2.27 -4.27 1.83
CA CYS A 104 1.82 -4.08 0.46
C CYS A 104 0.33 -4.41 0.29
N ASN A 105 -0.14 -5.51 0.88
CA ASN A 105 -1.56 -5.88 0.83
C ASN A 105 -2.48 -4.79 1.44
N ASN A 106 -2.09 -4.23 2.59
CA ASN A 106 -2.84 -3.12 3.18
C ASN A 106 -2.67 -1.82 2.40
N GLY A 107 -1.49 -1.58 1.81
CA GLY A 107 -1.21 -0.43 0.95
C GLY A 107 -2.14 -0.38 -0.25
N LEU A 108 -2.35 -1.51 -0.94
CA LEU A 108 -3.34 -1.64 -2.02
C LEU A 108 -4.73 -1.22 -1.55
N GLY A 109 -5.18 -1.76 -0.41
CA GLY A 109 -6.48 -1.42 0.16
C GLY A 109 -6.63 0.05 0.59
N GLN A 110 -5.56 0.72 1.03
CA GLN A 110 -5.58 2.17 1.33
C GLN A 110 -5.78 3.03 0.08
N PHE A 111 -5.35 2.52 -1.08
CA PHE A 111 -5.65 3.11 -2.38
C PHE A 111 -6.94 2.58 -3.01
N GLU A 112 -7.72 1.79 -2.27
CA GLU A 112 -8.97 1.16 -2.72
C GLU A 112 -8.80 0.25 -3.95
N ASP A 113 -7.62 -0.34 -4.11
CA ASP A 113 -7.28 -1.18 -5.27
C ASP A 113 -7.46 -0.46 -6.63
N GLU A 114 -7.34 0.86 -6.64
CA GLU A 114 -7.45 1.69 -7.84
C GLU A 114 -6.07 1.98 -8.46
N VAL A 115 -5.86 1.51 -9.69
CA VAL A 115 -4.60 1.66 -10.44
C VAL A 115 -4.20 3.13 -10.56
N TRP A 116 -5.12 3.99 -10.98
CA TRP A 116 -4.84 5.42 -11.22
C TRP A 116 -4.38 6.16 -9.96
N ARG A 117 -4.89 5.78 -8.77
CA ARG A 117 -4.48 6.41 -7.50
C ARG A 117 -3.05 6.05 -7.11
N LEU A 118 -2.61 4.83 -7.42
CA LEU A 118 -1.22 4.41 -7.22
C LEU A 118 -0.29 5.13 -8.20
N GLU A 119 -0.70 5.27 -9.46
CA GLU A 119 0.07 6.03 -10.46
C GLU A 119 0.23 7.50 -10.04
N ASP A 120 -0.87 8.17 -9.65
CA ASP A 120 -0.85 9.54 -9.15
C ASP A 120 -0.03 9.69 -7.85
N ALA A 121 -0.08 8.70 -6.96
CA ALA A 121 0.75 8.70 -5.75
C ALA A 121 2.24 8.58 -6.06
N ALA A 122 2.62 7.78 -7.05
CA ALA A 122 4.02 7.67 -7.49
C ALA A 122 4.49 8.97 -8.16
N ASP A 123 3.65 9.60 -8.97
CA ASP A 123 3.91 10.89 -9.58
C ASP A 123 4.03 12.00 -8.53
N TYR A 124 3.17 11.99 -7.52
CA TYR A 124 3.22 12.90 -6.38
C TYR A 124 4.56 12.86 -5.63
N LEU A 125 5.08 11.67 -5.35
CA LEU A 125 6.38 11.52 -4.69
C LEU A 125 7.54 12.07 -5.51
N GLU A 126 7.42 12.10 -6.84
CA GLU A 126 8.42 12.64 -7.77
C GLU A 126 8.16 14.09 -8.18
N GLY A 127 7.20 14.77 -7.55
CA GLY A 127 6.86 16.16 -7.86
C GLY A 127 6.29 16.33 -9.27
N ARG A 128 5.54 15.33 -9.75
CA ARG A 128 4.82 15.34 -11.03
C ARG A 128 3.31 15.41 -10.79
N GLY A 129 2.54 15.61 -11.87
CA GLY A 129 1.08 15.65 -11.81
C GLY A 129 0.50 17.04 -11.49
N SER A 130 -0.82 17.07 -11.27
CA SER A 130 -1.59 18.32 -11.22
C SER A 130 -1.26 19.20 -10.02
N HIS A 131 -1.02 18.62 -8.84
CA HIS A 131 -0.68 19.37 -7.62
C HIS A 131 0.71 20.03 -7.75
N ALA A 132 1.71 19.31 -8.26
CA ALA A 132 3.06 19.84 -8.44
C ALA A 132 3.07 21.00 -9.44
N ARG A 133 2.24 20.91 -10.50
CA ARG A 133 2.03 22.00 -11.46
C ARG A 133 1.42 23.24 -10.82
N ARG A 134 0.44 23.08 -9.92
CA ARG A 134 -0.15 24.22 -9.18
C ARG A 134 0.88 24.89 -8.27
N LEU A 135 1.69 24.10 -7.56
CA LEU A 135 2.78 24.62 -6.74
C LEU A 135 3.79 25.38 -7.60
N TRP A 136 4.15 24.85 -8.76
CA TRP A 136 5.09 25.53 -9.67
C TRP A 136 4.52 26.84 -10.22
N LEU A 137 3.25 26.87 -10.62
CA LEU A 137 2.61 28.11 -11.09
C LEU A 137 2.54 29.20 -10.01
N GLU A 138 2.35 28.81 -8.74
CA GLU A 138 2.21 29.75 -7.62
C GLU A 138 3.56 30.16 -7.02
N PHE A 139 4.51 29.22 -6.92
CA PHE A 139 5.75 29.37 -6.14
C PHE A 139 7.03 29.17 -6.94
N ASP A 140 6.95 28.89 -8.25
CA ASP A 140 8.08 28.51 -9.11
C ASP A 140 8.88 27.30 -8.56
N ALA A 141 8.19 26.43 -7.79
CA ALA A 141 8.75 25.24 -7.17
C ALA A 141 7.68 24.15 -7.03
N THR A 142 8.06 22.87 -7.13
CA THR A 142 7.14 21.73 -6.95
C THR A 142 6.99 21.29 -5.49
N THR A 143 7.71 21.94 -4.57
CA THR A 143 7.65 21.69 -3.12
C THR A 143 7.85 23.00 -2.36
N ILE A 144 7.42 23.04 -1.10
CA ILE A 144 7.64 24.17 -0.19
C ILE A 144 8.75 23.79 0.79
N VAL A 145 9.84 24.58 0.84
CA VAL A 145 11.02 24.28 1.68
C VAL A 145 10.69 24.50 3.17
N GLY A 146 10.69 23.42 3.97
CA GLY A 146 10.39 23.48 5.41
C GLY A 146 11.52 24.05 6.29
N ARG A 147 12.80 23.69 6.05
CA ARG A 147 13.93 24.08 6.93
C ARG A 147 14.41 25.53 6.79
N SER A 148 14.39 26.10 5.58
CA SER A 148 14.99 27.42 5.33
C SER A 148 14.27 28.54 6.08
N ARG A 149 12.93 28.48 6.21
CA ARG A 149 12.16 29.48 6.97
C ARG A 149 12.48 29.46 8.46
N ARG A 150 12.63 28.28 9.07
CA ARG A 150 12.84 28.17 10.53
C ARG A 150 14.17 28.77 10.99
N HIS A 151 15.25 28.54 10.24
CA HIS A 151 16.55 29.14 10.51
C HIS A 151 16.53 30.67 10.30
N LEU A 152 15.90 31.13 9.22
CA LEU A 152 15.76 32.56 8.92
C LEU A 152 14.90 33.29 9.96
N GLU A 153 13.77 32.72 10.38
CA GLU A 153 12.90 33.32 11.39
C GLU A 153 13.57 33.42 12.77
N VAL A 154 14.37 32.41 13.15
CA VAL A 154 15.18 32.42 14.38
C VAL A 154 16.32 33.43 14.28
N MET A 155 17.01 33.51 13.14
CA MET A 155 18.11 34.47 12.92
C MET A 155 17.63 35.93 12.87
N TYR A 156 16.51 36.21 12.20
CA TYR A 156 16.01 37.57 11.98
C TYR A 156 14.97 38.01 13.02
N GLY A 157 14.66 37.18 14.02
CA GLY A 157 13.76 37.55 15.13
C GLY A 157 12.31 37.78 14.72
N VAL A 158 11.90 37.31 13.54
CA VAL A 158 10.58 37.55 12.95
C VAL A 158 9.46 36.73 13.62
N ALA A 159 9.83 35.83 14.55
CA ALA A 159 8.93 34.86 15.19
C ALA A 159 8.70 35.11 16.69
N ARG A 160 8.42 36.36 17.08
CA ARG A 160 7.52 36.58 18.22
C ARG A 160 6.18 37.00 17.67
N ALA A 161 5.35 36.01 17.34
CA ALA A 161 3.93 36.26 17.19
C ALA A 161 3.42 36.81 18.53
N ASP A 162 2.71 37.93 18.51
CA ASP A 162 2.16 38.58 19.71
C ASP A 162 1.09 37.74 20.44
N ALA A 163 0.69 36.59 19.88
CA ALA A 163 -0.28 35.66 20.44
C ALA A 163 0.35 34.27 20.64
N LEU A 164 0.06 33.64 21.79
CA LEU A 164 0.35 32.23 22.03
C LEU A 164 -0.35 31.38 20.94
N GLY A 165 0.42 30.64 20.15
CA GLY A 165 -0.11 29.81 19.06
C GLY A 165 -0.98 28.66 19.57
N SER A 166 -1.89 28.16 18.72
CA SER A 166 -2.68 26.97 19.04
C SER A 166 -1.80 25.70 19.11
N ALA A 167 -2.30 24.59 19.65
CA ALA A 167 -1.57 23.30 19.60
C ALA A 167 -1.25 22.86 18.14
N ARG A 168 -2.12 23.22 17.18
CA ARG A 168 -1.91 23.00 15.74
C ARG A 168 -0.76 23.85 15.22
N HIS A 169 -0.68 25.12 15.62
CA HIS A 169 0.41 26.03 15.28
C HIS A 169 1.79 25.44 15.63
N TYR A 170 1.95 24.99 16.88
CA TYR A 170 3.23 24.44 17.34
C TYR A 170 3.62 23.16 16.57
N LYS A 171 2.67 22.26 16.32
CA LYS A 171 2.92 21.02 15.56
C LYS A 171 3.34 21.30 14.10
N LEU A 172 2.65 22.22 13.43
CA LEU A 172 2.97 22.59 12.04
C LEU A 172 4.34 23.25 11.93
N ARG A 173 4.64 24.20 12.83
CA ARG A 173 5.95 24.86 12.87
C ARG A 173 7.07 23.90 13.23
N GLU A 174 6.83 22.98 14.17
CA GLU A 174 7.85 22.04 14.62
C GLU A 174 8.23 21.03 13.55
N ARG A 175 7.22 20.50 12.84
CA ARG A 175 7.40 19.36 11.93
C ARG A 175 7.57 19.77 10.46
N TYR A 176 6.93 20.85 10.03
CA TYR A 176 6.85 21.21 8.60
C TYR A 176 7.39 22.60 8.29
N GLY A 177 7.73 23.40 9.32
CA GLY A 177 8.19 24.78 9.12
C GLY A 177 7.10 25.72 8.56
N LEU A 178 5.82 25.33 8.69
CA LEU A 178 4.68 26.10 8.22
C LEU A 178 3.93 26.77 9.36
N THR A 179 3.39 27.96 9.10
CA THR A 179 2.31 28.59 9.86
C THR A 179 0.97 27.94 9.52
N GLU A 180 -0.04 28.18 10.37
CA GLU A 180 -1.42 27.75 10.06
C GLU A 180 -1.93 28.36 8.76
N ALA A 181 -1.69 29.66 8.53
CA ALA A 181 -2.11 30.34 7.31
C ALA A 181 -1.45 29.78 6.04
N GLU A 182 -0.19 29.37 6.11
CA GLU A 182 0.50 28.71 4.99
C GLU A 182 -0.06 27.31 4.73
N ALA A 183 -0.33 26.54 5.79
CA ALA A 183 -0.96 25.23 5.64
C ALA A 183 -2.38 25.34 5.06
N ASP A 184 -3.15 26.33 5.50
CA ASP A 184 -4.50 26.60 4.98
C ASP A 184 -4.46 27.08 3.52
N SER A 185 -3.46 27.89 3.16
CA SER A 185 -3.23 28.33 1.77
C SER A 185 -2.84 27.17 0.86
N LEU A 186 -2.02 26.23 1.34
CA LEU A 186 -1.67 25.01 0.61
C LEU A 186 -2.92 24.15 0.33
N VAL A 187 -3.78 23.98 1.34
CA VAL A 187 -5.05 23.25 1.18
C VAL A 187 -5.98 23.98 0.21
N ALA A 188 -6.06 25.31 0.28
CA ALA A 188 -6.86 26.13 -0.64
C ALA A 188 -6.35 26.04 -2.08
N LEU A 189 -5.03 26.04 -2.31
CA LEU A 189 -4.41 25.84 -3.63
C LEU A 189 -4.77 24.46 -4.24
N GLN A 190 -4.98 23.46 -3.39
CA GLN A 190 -5.45 22.14 -3.81
C GLN A 190 -6.97 22.09 -4.04
N GLY A 191 -7.70 23.17 -3.80
CA GLY A 191 -9.16 23.23 -3.90
C GLY A 191 -9.87 22.61 -2.69
N GLY A 192 -9.19 22.52 -1.54
CA GLY A 192 -9.73 21.89 -0.33
C GLY A 192 -9.64 20.36 -0.31
N LEU A 193 -8.99 19.75 -1.30
CA LEU A 193 -8.98 18.30 -1.53
C LEU A 193 -7.56 17.72 -1.49
N CYS A 194 -7.47 16.41 -1.31
CA CYS A 194 -6.23 15.66 -1.31
C CYS A 194 -5.48 15.81 -2.63
N ALA A 195 -4.16 16.05 -2.57
CA ALA A 195 -3.29 16.24 -3.74
C ALA A 195 -3.15 15.02 -4.66
N ILE A 196 -3.49 13.82 -4.17
CA ILE A 196 -3.42 12.57 -4.92
C ILE A 196 -4.81 12.23 -5.47
N CYS A 197 -5.77 11.88 -4.61
CA CYS A 197 -7.06 11.39 -5.09
C CYS A 197 -8.05 12.48 -5.52
N GLY A 198 -7.88 13.73 -5.06
CA GLY A 198 -8.75 14.84 -5.46
C GLY A 198 -10.23 14.70 -5.08
N ASP A 199 -10.61 13.74 -4.24
CA ASP A 199 -12.02 13.44 -3.90
C ASP A 199 -12.31 13.42 -2.39
N ARG A 200 -11.30 13.66 -1.55
CA ARG A 200 -11.39 13.67 -0.09
C ARG A 200 -10.72 14.89 0.51
N GLU A 201 -11.24 15.36 1.64
CA GLU A 201 -10.59 16.39 2.44
C GLU A 201 -9.24 15.90 2.99
N PRO A 202 -8.20 16.75 3.01
CA PRO A 202 -6.92 16.38 3.57
C PRO A 202 -6.92 16.44 5.10
N GLU A 203 -6.24 15.48 5.71
CA GLU A 203 -6.03 15.40 7.17
C GLU A 203 -4.55 15.59 7.55
N HIS A 204 -3.65 15.46 6.58
CA HIS A 204 -2.21 15.42 6.78
C HIS A 204 -1.51 16.41 5.85
N ILE A 205 -0.56 17.17 6.39
CA ILE A 205 0.47 17.82 5.57
C ILE A 205 1.57 16.80 5.34
N ASP A 206 1.81 16.50 4.09
CA ASP A 206 2.80 15.52 3.67
C ASP A 206 4.12 16.20 3.27
N HIS A 207 5.21 15.51 3.58
CA HIS A 207 6.57 16.01 3.42
C HIS A 207 7.53 14.86 3.11
N CYS A 208 8.61 15.18 2.43
CA CYS A 208 9.71 14.24 2.22
C CYS A 208 10.50 14.06 3.52
N HIS A 209 10.71 12.83 3.98
CA HIS A 209 11.43 12.55 5.22
C HIS A 209 12.95 12.83 5.14
N ASP A 210 13.51 12.90 3.93
CA ASP A 210 14.94 13.22 3.74
C ASP A 210 15.18 14.74 3.67
N SER A 211 14.42 15.42 2.81
CA SER A 211 14.60 16.86 2.57
C SER A 211 13.78 17.76 3.50
N GLU A 212 12.79 17.22 4.20
CA GLU A 212 11.73 17.95 4.92
C GLU A 212 10.92 18.91 4.02
N ALA A 213 11.01 18.77 2.70
CA ALA A 213 10.23 19.56 1.76
C ALA A 213 8.75 19.13 1.82
N VAL A 214 7.85 20.09 2.01
CA VAL A 214 6.40 19.86 1.99
C VAL A 214 5.97 19.68 0.54
N ARG A 215 5.28 18.57 0.27
CA ARG A 215 4.82 18.21 -1.09
C ARG A 215 3.35 18.57 -1.31
N GLY A 216 2.53 18.53 -0.26
CA GLY A 216 1.09 18.78 -0.37
C GLY A 216 0.32 18.38 0.88
N ALA A 217 -1.00 18.46 0.79
CA ALA A 217 -1.94 18.00 1.81
C ALA A 217 -2.71 16.76 1.31
N LEU A 218 -2.77 15.71 2.14
CA LEU A 218 -3.29 14.40 1.78
C LEU A 218 -4.38 13.91 2.74
N CYS A 219 -5.33 13.14 2.22
CA CYS A 219 -6.26 12.37 3.05
C CYS A 219 -5.52 11.25 3.80
N LEU A 220 -6.12 10.71 4.87
CA LEU A 220 -5.52 9.62 5.65
C LEU A 220 -5.17 8.40 4.80
N GLY A 221 -6.04 8.02 3.87
CA GLY A 221 -5.88 6.86 2.99
C GLY A 221 -4.64 6.96 2.10
N CYS A 222 -4.55 8.02 1.29
CA CYS A 222 -3.40 8.22 0.40
C CYS A 222 -2.09 8.39 1.18
N ASN A 223 -2.08 9.15 2.28
CA ASN A 223 -0.88 9.33 3.11
C ASN A 223 -0.41 7.99 3.73
N SER A 224 -1.34 7.22 4.31
CA SER A 224 -1.00 5.94 4.95
C SER A 224 -0.65 4.87 3.93
N GLY A 225 -1.32 4.87 2.77
CA GLY A 225 -1.04 3.97 1.65
C GLY A 225 0.38 4.14 1.11
N MET A 226 0.81 5.39 0.86
CA MET A 226 2.19 5.67 0.45
C MET A 226 3.19 5.17 1.48
N GLY A 227 2.98 5.47 2.77
CA GLY A 227 3.86 5.02 3.85
C GLY A 227 3.92 3.48 3.98
N LEU A 228 2.81 2.77 3.77
CA LEU A 228 2.78 1.31 3.74
C LEU A 228 3.54 0.73 2.54
N LEU A 229 3.53 1.43 1.41
CA LEU A 229 4.32 1.11 0.22
C LEU A 229 5.75 1.67 0.27
N GLY A 230 6.13 2.26 1.41
CA GLY A 230 7.50 2.67 1.72
C GLY A 230 7.92 4.00 1.11
N ASP A 231 6.96 4.88 0.78
CA ASP A 231 7.21 6.19 0.16
C ASP A 231 8.14 6.10 -1.08
N ASP A 232 8.07 4.97 -1.79
CA ASP A 232 8.95 4.63 -2.90
C ASP A 232 8.14 4.57 -4.22
N PRO A 233 8.34 5.53 -5.14
CA PRO A 233 7.62 5.57 -6.41
C PRO A 233 7.75 4.27 -7.22
N GLY A 234 8.89 3.58 -7.11
CA GLY A 234 9.11 2.30 -7.75
C GLY A 234 8.18 1.21 -7.21
N THR A 235 8.13 1.06 -5.88
CA THR A 235 7.22 0.10 -5.22
C THR A 235 5.74 0.43 -5.52
N ILE A 236 5.36 1.70 -5.51
CA ILE A 236 3.98 2.12 -5.80
C ILE A 236 3.60 1.80 -7.26
N ARG A 237 4.47 2.06 -8.24
CA ARG A 237 4.20 1.67 -9.64
C ARG A 237 4.16 0.16 -9.83
N ARG A 238 4.97 -0.60 -9.09
CA ARG A 238 4.85 -2.06 -9.06
C ARG A 238 3.50 -2.51 -8.50
N ALA A 239 2.98 -1.82 -7.48
CA ALA A 239 1.65 -2.08 -6.95
C ALA A 239 0.55 -1.80 -8.01
N ALA A 240 0.66 -0.71 -8.77
CA ALA A 240 -0.25 -0.43 -9.89
C ALA A 240 -0.20 -1.54 -10.95
N ALA A 241 1.01 -1.92 -11.39
CA ALA A 241 1.24 -3.02 -12.33
C ALA A 241 0.78 -4.38 -11.79
N TYR A 242 0.73 -4.56 -10.48
CA TYR A 242 0.22 -5.78 -9.87
C TYR A 242 -1.31 -5.86 -9.98
N LEU A 243 -2.00 -4.74 -9.75
CA LEU A 243 -3.45 -4.66 -9.86
C LEU A 243 -3.93 -4.78 -11.31
N ASP A 244 -3.22 -4.18 -12.27
CA ASP A 244 -3.56 -4.27 -13.69
C ASP A 244 -3.20 -5.62 -14.34
N GLY A 245 -2.47 -6.48 -13.61
CA GLY A 245 -2.04 -7.81 -14.06
C GLY A 245 -0.81 -7.83 -14.97
N SER A 246 -0.12 -6.71 -15.17
CA SER A 246 1.07 -6.59 -16.02
C SER A 246 2.38 -6.89 -15.29
N LEU A 247 2.39 -6.89 -13.95
CA LEU A 247 3.60 -7.09 -13.17
C LEU A 247 4.11 -8.52 -13.24
N VAL A 248 3.22 -9.51 -13.09
CA VAL A 248 3.58 -10.92 -12.95
C VAL A 248 3.19 -11.65 -14.22
N THR A 249 4.18 -12.19 -14.92
CA THR A 249 4.00 -12.95 -16.16
C THR A 249 4.64 -14.32 -16.05
N GLU A 250 4.28 -15.23 -16.96
CA GLU A 250 4.92 -16.55 -17.06
C GLU A 250 5.93 -16.54 -18.21
N VAL A 251 7.13 -17.07 -17.95
CA VAL A 251 8.19 -17.22 -18.95
C VAL A 251 8.66 -18.67 -19.03
N PRO A 252 9.05 -19.16 -20.22
CA PRO A 252 9.50 -20.53 -20.39
C PRO A 252 10.82 -20.79 -19.68
N VAL A 253 11.00 -22.02 -19.19
CA VAL A 253 12.25 -22.49 -18.57
C VAL A 253 12.94 -23.50 -19.48
N ASP A 254 14.27 -23.46 -19.50
CA ASP A 254 15.08 -24.46 -20.21
C ASP A 254 14.79 -25.86 -19.65
N GLY A 255 14.39 -26.78 -20.53
CA GLY A 255 13.95 -28.13 -20.14
C GLY A 255 12.43 -28.31 -20.01
N GLY A 256 11.64 -27.26 -20.26
CA GLY A 256 10.18 -27.30 -20.33
C GLY A 256 9.48 -26.76 -19.09
N GLY A 257 8.23 -26.32 -19.25
CA GLY A 257 7.46 -25.66 -18.21
C GLY A 257 7.60 -24.13 -18.22
N VAL A 258 7.04 -23.49 -17.19
CA VAL A 258 7.05 -22.03 -17.00
C VAL A 258 7.44 -21.66 -15.58
N ARG A 259 8.00 -20.47 -15.40
CA ARG A 259 8.20 -19.81 -14.11
C ARG A 259 7.61 -18.41 -14.11
N LEU A 260 7.48 -17.81 -12.94
CA LEU A 260 7.09 -16.42 -12.83
C LEU A 260 8.25 -15.48 -13.21
N SER A 261 7.90 -14.38 -13.88
CA SER A 261 8.72 -13.20 -14.13
C SER A 261 7.99 -11.98 -13.60
N PHE A 262 8.64 -11.22 -12.74
CA PHE A 262 8.05 -10.00 -12.14
C PHE A 262 9.06 -8.88 -11.89
N THR A 263 10.23 -8.96 -12.49
CA THR A 263 11.30 -7.96 -12.36
C THR A 263 11.81 -7.55 -13.72
N LEU A 264 12.45 -6.38 -13.78
CA LEU A 264 13.02 -5.83 -14.99
C LEU A 264 14.43 -5.28 -14.72
N PRO A 265 15.52 -5.99 -15.05
CA PRO A 265 15.55 -7.20 -15.86
C PRO A 265 14.92 -8.39 -15.16
N ASP A 266 14.44 -9.33 -15.97
CA ASP A 266 13.90 -10.59 -15.50
C ASP A 266 14.99 -11.41 -14.79
N VAL A 267 14.65 -11.97 -13.63
CA VAL A 267 15.49 -12.91 -12.89
C VAL A 267 14.66 -14.12 -12.51
N ASP A 268 15.27 -15.31 -12.47
CA ASP A 268 14.62 -16.49 -11.93
C ASP A 268 14.49 -16.35 -10.40
N PRO A 269 13.27 -16.26 -9.84
CA PRO A 269 13.07 -16.13 -8.40
C PRO A 269 13.70 -17.27 -7.59
N ALA A 270 13.80 -18.48 -8.15
CA ALA A 270 14.42 -19.62 -7.50
C ALA A 270 15.94 -19.48 -7.37
N GLY A 271 16.57 -18.68 -8.23
CA GLY A 271 18.01 -18.39 -8.22
C GLY A 271 18.39 -17.22 -7.30
N VAL A 272 17.43 -16.44 -6.82
CA VAL A 272 17.70 -15.29 -5.94
C VAL A 272 17.78 -15.76 -4.49
N GLY A 273 19.00 -15.76 -3.94
CA GLY A 273 19.20 -16.02 -2.51
C GLY A 273 18.44 -15.01 -1.63
N LYS A 274 18.22 -15.33 -0.35
CA LYS A 274 17.45 -14.49 0.59
C LYS A 274 17.92 -13.03 0.62
N ASP A 275 19.23 -12.81 0.52
CA ASP A 275 19.86 -11.47 0.55
C ASP A 275 20.07 -10.86 -0.84
N GLY A 276 19.70 -11.57 -1.92
CA GLY A 276 19.89 -11.11 -3.30
C GLY A 276 18.82 -10.13 -3.80
N TRP A 277 17.66 -10.11 -3.14
CA TRP A 277 16.49 -9.33 -3.60
C TRP A 277 16.68 -7.82 -3.56
N GLU A 278 17.55 -7.31 -2.69
CA GLU A 278 17.87 -5.89 -2.63
C GLU A 278 18.45 -5.37 -3.96
N ARG A 279 19.45 -6.06 -4.51
CA ARG A 279 20.06 -5.68 -5.78
C ARG A 279 19.04 -5.76 -6.93
N VAL A 280 18.23 -6.82 -6.95
CA VAL A 280 17.19 -7.03 -7.98
C VAL A 280 16.17 -5.89 -7.93
N ARG A 281 15.71 -5.52 -6.74
CA ARG A 281 14.78 -4.41 -6.52
C ARG A 281 15.36 -3.08 -7.02
N ASP A 282 16.60 -2.76 -6.65
CA ASP A 282 17.20 -1.49 -7.01
C ASP A 282 17.47 -1.39 -8.52
N GLU A 283 17.74 -2.51 -9.19
CA GLU A 283 17.83 -2.57 -10.65
C GLU A 283 16.46 -2.44 -11.32
N ASP A 284 15.44 -3.13 -10.80
CA ASP A 284 14.06 -3.04 -11.27
C ASP A 284 13.49 -1.62 -11.19
N VAL A 285 13.62 -0.98 -10.04
CA VAL A 285 13.15 0.39 -9.83
C VAL A 285 13.85 1.35 -10.78
N ARG A 286 15.18 1.24 -10.93
CA ARG A 286 15.94 2.09 -11.86
C ARG A 286 15.50 1.89 -13.31
N ARG A 287 15.32 0.65 -13.74
CA ARG A 287 14.95 0.34 -15.13
C ARG A 287 13.54 0.80 -15.47
N ARG A 288 12.57 0.56 -14.58
CA ARG A 288 11.18 1.04 -14.73
C ARG A 288 11.11 2.57 -14.73
N LYS A 289 11.86 3.22 -13.84
CA LYS A 289 11.97 4.68 -13.80
C LYS A 289 12.48 5.23 -15.13
N ALA A 290 13.56 4.67 -15.66
CA ALA A 290 14.14 5.09 -16.94
C ALA A 290 13.18 4.90 -18.12
N LEU A 291 12.44 3.78 -18.18
CA LEU A 291 11.44 3.55 -19.22
C LEU A 291 10.30 4.56 -19.16
N ARG A 292 9.79 4.84 -17.96
CA ARG A 292 8.76 5.86 -17.73
C ARG A 292 9.25 7.25 -18.12
N ASP A 293 10.45 7.65 -17.70
CA ASP A 293 11.00 8.97 -18.02
C ASP A 293 11.20 9.13 -19.53
N ALA A 294 11.71 8.11 -20.22
CA ALA A 294 11.85 8.12 -21.67
C ALA A 294 10.49 8.22 -22.40
N ALA A 295 9.47 7.49 -21.93
CA ALA A 295 8.13 7.58 -22.49
C ALA A 295 7.53 9.00 -22.31
N TRP A 296 7.69 9.57 -21.12
CA TRP A 296 7.20 10.91 -20.81
C TRP A 296 7.93 12.01 -21.60
N GLU A 297 9.25 11.95 -21.75
CA GLU A 297 10.02 12.91 -22.55
C GLU A 297 9.57 12.92 -24.02
N ALA A 298 9.30 11.75 -24.58
CA ALA A 298 8.81 11.60 -25.96
C ALA A 298 7.42 12.22 -26.15
N GLU A 299 6.55 12.13 -25.15
CA GLU A 299 5.16 12.61 -25.25
C GLU A 299 5.00 14.10 -24.88
N TRP A 300 5.72 14.58 -23.86
CA TRP A 300 5.49 15.88 -23.23
C TRP A 300 6.61 16.91 -23.38
N CYS A 301 7.83 16.50 -23.75
CA CYS A 301 8.97 17.43 -23.85
C CYS A 301 9.38 17.77 -25.29
N PHE A 302 9.31 16.80 -26.20
CA PHE A 302 9.83 16.95 -27.57
C PHE A 302 8.72 16.86 -28.64
N GLY A 303 7.98 17.96 -28.83
CA GLY A 303 7.18 18.18 -30.05
C GLY A 303 5.92 17.31 -30.20
N GLY A 304 5.50 16.59 -29.16
CA GLY A 304 4.18 15.97 -29.10
C GLY A 304 3.05 17.00 -29.00
N PRO A 305 1.78 16.60 -29.19
CA PRO A 305 0.63 17.51 -29.13
C PRO A 305 0.41 18.15 -27.74
N PHE A 306 1.16 17.73 -26.71
CA PHE A 306 1.02 18.18 -25.32
C PHE A 306 2.29 18.83 -24.73
N ALA A 307 3.19 19.35 -25.55
CA ALA A 307 4.39 20.06 -25.04
C ALA A 307 4.03 21.24 -24.11
N ASP A 308 4.49 21.22 -22.86
CA ASP A 308 4.21 22.24 -21.82
C ASP A 308 5.53 22.74 -21.18
N PRO A 309 5.74 24.06 -21.01
CA PRO A 309 6.83 24.65 -20.23
C PRO A 309 7.09 24.00 -18.87
N PHE A 310 6.06 23.54 -18.15
CA PHE A 310 6.22 22.82 -16.88
C PHE A 310 7.02 21.52 -17.05
N ALA A 311 6.76 20.78 -18.14
CA ALA A 311 7.49 19.55 -18.45
C ALA A 311 8.96 19.83 -18.77
N GLN A 312 9.24 20.88 -19.54
CA GLN A 312 10.63 21.27 -19.85
C GLN A 312 11.41 21.70 -18.60
N ALA A 313 10.77 22.41 -17.66
CA ALA A 313 11.38 22.82 -16.39
C ALA A 313 11.79 21.62 -15.52
N LEU A 314 10.95 20.58 -15.46
CA LEU A 314 11.24 19.34 -14.70
C LEU A 314 12.47 18.58 -15.25
N VAL A 315 12.68 18.58 -16.58
CA VAL A 315 13.88 17.98 -17.19
C VAL A 315 15.13 18.83 -16.88
N GLY A 316 15.00 20.15 -16.89
CA GLY A 316 16.09 21.09 -16.68
C GLY A 316 16.65 21.07 -15.25
N SER A 317 15.83 20.81 -14.23
CA SER A 317 16.25 20.72 -12.82
C SER A 317 17.00 19.43 -12.46
N ALA A 318 17.01 18.43 -13.35
CA ALA A 318 17.60 17.10 -13.11
C ALA A 318 18.97 16.89 -13.78
N ARG A 319 19.54 17.90 -14.45
CA ARG A 319 20.85 17.86 -15.10
C ARG A 319 21.91 18.66 -14.34
#